data_AF-G2H1V6-F1
#
_entry.id   AF-G2H1V6-F1
#
_cell.length_a   1.000
_cell.length_b   1.000
_cell.length_c   1.000
_cell.angle_alpha   90.00
_cell.angle_beta   90.00
_cell.angle_gamma   90.00
#
_symmetry.space_group_name_H-M   'P 1'
#
loop_
_entity.id
_entity.type
_entity.pdbx_description
1 polymer ?
#
loop_
_entity_poly.entity_id
_entity_poly.type
_entity_poly.pdbx_seq_one_letter_code
_entity_poly.pdbx_strand_id
1 'polypeptide(L)'
;MLKSAADPATGEPLLSHETGKPLHEAVEHVVAWASLHRVRQFQFFGIPSRQTYRELRLLAGQLQRKSNAKKGGQQLADKAMDDMLAAADAGCMATYILKQGGVLVPRKDHTVRTAYVASDTLNAYGEKGMKIYGIWSPRLGIESRIGTHDERWQRVRKVKNDKQPNEMAVAVAVDLPDGFSVPWTRGNNYPLERKVSIRQKVKKVGVPMRV
;
A
#
# COMPACT_ATOMS: atom_id res chain seq x y z
N MET A 1 -11.78 20.43 16.41
CA MET A 1 -12.36 21.65 15.82
C MET A 1 -11.75 21.85 14.44
N LEU A 2 -12.56 21.74 13.40
CA LEU A 2 -12.15 22.10 12.04
C LEU A 2 -12.00 23.62 12.00
N LYS A 3 -10.85 24.13 11.55
CA LYS A 3 -10.70 25.59 11.34
C LYS A 3 -11.71 26.00 10.26
N SER A 4 -12.57 26.95 10.55
CA SER A 4 -13.52 27.50 9.57
C SER A 4 -12.73 28.07 8.40
N ALA A 5 -13.02 27.61 7.18
CA ALA A 5 -12.48 28.25 5.99
C ALA A 5 -13.13 29.63 5.85
N ALA A 6 -12.35 30.67 6.12
CA ALA A 6 -12.71 32.05 5.84
C ALA A 6 -12.23 32.41 4.42
N ASP A 7 -12.93 33.34 3.78
CA ASP A 7 -12.46 33.90 2.51
C ASP A 7 -11.09 34.58 2.74
N PRO A 8 -10.02 34.20 2.00
CA PRO A 8 -8.70 34.79 2.17
C PRO A 8 -8.66 36.30 1.87
N ALA A 9 -9.63 36.83 1.11
CA ALA A 9 -9.70 38.26 0.79
C ALA A 9 -10.49 39.06 1.83
N THR A 10 -11.59 38.51 2.35
CA THR A 10 -12.56 39.25 3.19
C THR A 10 -12.50 38.86 4.66
N GLY A 11 -11.95 37.69 5.00
CA GLY A 11 -11.91 37.17 6.37
C GLY A 11 -13.26 36.68 6.92
N GLU A 12 -14.34 36.85 6.16
CA GLU A 12 -15.68 36.38 6.49
C GLU A 12 -15.83 34.86 6.25
N PRO A 13 -16.72 34.18 7.00
CA PRO A 13 -16.97 32.77 6.79
C PRO A 13 -17.59 32.53 5.41
N LEU A 14 -17.07 31.55 4.67
CA LEU A 14 -17.66 31.15 3.39
C LEU A 14 -19.11 30.68 3.61
N LEU A 15 -20.05 31.24 2.84
CA LEU A 15 -21.48 30.93 2.93
C LEU A 15 -21.90 29.94 1.84
N SER A 16 -22.85 29.06 2.17
CA SER A 16 -23.51 28.18 1.19
C SER A 16 -24.42 29.00 0.26
N HIS A 17 -24.28 28.82 -1.05
CA HIS A 17 -25.14 29.47 -2.04
C HIS A 17 -26.63 29.07 -1.91
N GLU A 18 -26.92 27.86 -1.43
CA GLU A 18 -28.29 27.35 -1.35
C GLU A 18 -28.98 27.73 -0.04
N THR A 19 -28.23 27.83 1.06
CA THR A 19 -28.80 27.98 2.41
C THR A 19 -28.48 29.33 3.05
N GLY A 20 -27.51 30.07 2.54
CA GLY A 20 -27.01 31.33 3.15
C GLY A 20 -26.31 31.14 4.50
N LYS A 21 -26.16 29.90 4.97
CA LYS A 21 -25.49 29.53 6.22
C LYS A 21 -23.99 29.35 6.03
N PRO A 22 -23.18 29.49 7.08
CA PRO A 22 -21.75 29.27 6.98
C PRO A 22 -21.44 27.80 6.64
N LEU A 23 -20.48 27.61 5.74
CA LEU A 23 -20.17 26.32 5.13
C LEU A 23 -19.74 25.25 6.15
N HIS A 24 -19.13 25.66 7.27
CA HIS A 24 -18.73 24.72 8.33
C HIS A 24 -19.93 23.98 8.94
N GLU A 25 -21.06 24.67 9.16
CA GLU A 25 -22.29 24.08 9.71
C GLU A 25 -22.86 23.04 8.73
N ALA A 26 -22.86 23.36 7.44
CA ALA A 26 -23.29 22.43 6.39
C ALA A 26 -22.38 21.19 6.31
N VAL A 27 -21.06 21.37 6.39
CA VAL A 27 -20.09 20.27 6.40
C VAL A 27 -20.31 19.37 7.62
N GLU A 28 -20.54 19.93 8.81
CA GLU A 28 -20.82 19.16 10.02
C GLU A 28 -22.08 18.31 9.90
N HIS A 29 -23.17 18.87 9.36
CA HIS A 29 -24.40 18.11 9.11
C HIS A 29 -24.17 16.97 8.11
N VAL A 30 -23.46 17.22 7.01
CA VAL A 30 -23.13 16.19 6.01
C VAL A 30 -22.26 15.09 6.62
N VAL A 31 -21.27 15.45 7.45
CA VAL A 31 -20.41 14.48 8.13
C VAL A 31 -21.19 13.66 9.16
N ALA A 32 -22.08 14.29 9.94
CA ALA A 32 -22.93 13.61 10.91
C ALA A 32 -23.87 12.62 10.21
N TRP A 33 -24.52 13.04 9.13
CA TRP A 33 -25.39 12.19 8.30
C TRP A 33 -24.62 11.02 7.69
N ALA A 34 -23.46 11.29 7.07
CA ALA A 34 -22.62 10.24 6.49
C ALA A 34 -22.16 9.23 7.56
N SER A 35 -21.86 9.69 8.77
CA SER A 35 -21.49 8.82 9.89
C SER A 35 -22.66 7.97 10.39
N LEU A 36 -23.84 8.58 10.54
CA LEU A 36 -25.08 7.89 10.91
C LEU A 36 -25.41 6.76 9.93
N HIS A 37 -25.28 7.03 8.63
CA HIS A 37 -25.56 6.06 7.57
C HIS A 37 -24.34 5.19 7.20
N ARG A 38 -23.21 5.34 7.91
CA ARG A 38 -21.96 4.60 7.67
C ARG A 38 -21.46 4.70 6.22
N VAL A 39 -21.71 5.82 5.55
CA VAL A 39 -21.25 6.09 4.18
C VAL A 39 -19.73 6.23 4.18
N ARG A 40 -19.05 5.35 3.43
CA ARG A 40 -17.59 5.40 3.31
C ARG A 40 -17.18 6.44 2.27
N GLN A 41 -16.83 7.62 2.73
CA GLN A 41 -16.22 8.66 1.90
C GLN A 41 -14.99 8.09 1.17
N PHE A 42 -14.90 8.30 -0.15
CA PHE A 42 -13.84 7.82 -1.06
C PHE A 42 -13.77 6.30 -1.31
N GLN A 43 -14.86 5.56 -1.10
CA GLN A 43 -14.93 4.18 -1.56
C GLN A 43 -15.29 4.11 -3.05
N PHE A 44 -14.27 3.95 -3.90
CA PHE A 44 -14.49 3.69 -5.32
C PHE A 44 -15.25 2.39 -5.54
N PHE A 45 -16.28 2.43 -6.39
CA PHE A 45 -17.05 1.28 -6.83
C PHE A 45 -16.69 0.90 -8.27
N GLY A 46 -16.87 -0.37 -8.64
CA GLY A 46 -16.65 -0.84 -10.01
C GLY A 46 -15.20 -0.92 -10.50
N ILE A 47 -14.23 -0.40 -9.76
CA ILE A 47 -12.81 -0.44 -10.15
C ILE A 47 -12.19 -1.81 -9.77
N PRO A 48 -11.27 -2.35 -10.60
CA PRO A 48 -10.40 -3.47 -10.26
C PRO A 48 -9.66 -3.35 -8.91
N SER A 49 -9.24 -4.49 -8.37
CA SER A 49 -8.61 -4.56 -7.05
C SER A 49 -7.30 -3.76 -6.99
N ARG A 50 -7.27 -2.75 -6.11
CA ARG A 50 -6.02 -2.03 -5.79
C ARG A 50 -4.96 -2.94 -5.16
N GLN A 51 -5.37 -4.04 -4.51
CA GLN A 51 -4.41 -4.99 -3.95
C GLN A 51 -3.64 -5.69 -5.08
N THR A 52 -4.34 -6.16 -6.11
CA THR A 52 -3.71 -6.77 -7.30
C THR A 52 -2.72 -5.78 -7.96
N TYR A 53 -3.13 -4.53 -8.11
CA TYR A 53 -2.27 -3.47 -8.65
C TYR A 53 -0.97 -3.28 -7.83
N ARG A 54 -1.08 -3.29 -6.50
CA ARG A 54 0.08 -3.20 -5.60
C ARG A 54 0.99 -4.42 -5.74
N GLU A 55 0.43 -5.61 -5.82
CA GLU A 55 1.20 -6.85 -6.01
C GLU A 55 1.92 -6.87 -7.36
N LEU A 56 1.28 -6.40 -8.44
CA LEU A 56 1.93 -6.25 -9.75
C LEU A 56 3.13 -5.29 -9.67
N ARG A 57 3.00 -4.15 -8.98
CA ARG A 57 4.13 -3.22 -8.78
C ARG A 57 5.25 -3.81 -7.94
N LEU A 58 4.91 -4.59 -6.91
CA LEU A 58 5.90 -5.31 -6.12
C LEU A 58 6.65 -6.33 -6.99
N LEU A 59 5.94 -7.09 -7.82
CA LEU A 59 6.51 -8.05 -8.75
C LEU A 59 7.42 -7.36 -9.77
N ALA A 60 6.99 -6.25 -10.39
CA ALA A 60 7.81 -5.49 -11.34
C ALA A 60 9.14 -5.05 -10.72
N GLY A 61 9.09 -4.48 -9.50
CA GLY A 61 10.29 -4.10 -8.77
C GLY A 61 11.18 -5.29 -8.35
N GLN A 62 10.60 -6.48 -8.13
CA GLN A 62 11.37 -7.70 -7.89
C GLN A 62 12.05 -8.21 -9.17
N LEU A 63 11.35 -8.20 -10.30
CA LEU A 63 11.86 -8.63 -11.59
C LEU A 63 12.99 -7.73 -12.08
N GLN A 64 12.87 -6.41 -11.92
CA GLN A 64 13.94 -5.44 -12.22
C GLN A 64 15.23 -5.68 -11.40
N ARG A 65 15.10 -6.22 -10.18
CA ARG A 65 16.26 -6.56 -9.34
C ARG A 65 16.87 -7.92 -9.65
N LYS A 66 16.04 -8.90 -10.02
CA LYS A 66 16.46 -10.29 -10.30
C LYS A 66 17.05 -10.41 -11.70
N SER A 67 16.39 -9.80 -12.67
CA SER A 67 16.84 -9.76 -14.04
C SER A 67 17.51 -8.41 -14.27
N ASN A 68 18.79 -8.40 -14.66
CA ASN A 68 19.37 -7.24 -15.35
C ASN A 68 18.74 -7.09 -16.76
N ALA A 69 17.48 -7.50 -16.94
CA ALA A 69 16.82 -7.54 -18.21
C ALA A 69 16.51 -6.11 -18.66
N LYS A 70 16.68 -5.90 -19.96
CA LYS A 70 16.31 -4.66 -20.63
C LYS A 70 14.84 -4.33 -20.34
N LYS A 71 14.60 -3.08 -19.97
CA LYS A 71 13.26 -2.49 -19.84
C LYS A 71 12.52 -2.66 -21.18
N GLY A 72 11.35 -3.30 -21.18
CA GLY A 72 10.47 -3.40 -22.35
C GLY A 72 10.37 -4.77 -23.03
N GLY A 73 11.04 -5.81 -22.52
CA GLY A 73 10.76 -7.20 -22.92
C GLY A 73 9.61 -7.82 -22.14
N GLN A 74 8.94 -8.80 -22.75
CA GLN A 74 7.91 -9.60 -22.07
C GLN A 74 8.52 -10.31 -20.85
N GLN A 75 7.98 -10.05 -19.65
CA GLN A 75 8.49 -10.60 -18.39
C GLN A 75 7.66 -11.79 -17.90
N LEU A 76 6.36 -11.82 -18.21
CA LEU A 76 5.45 -12.91 -17.87
C LEU A 76 5.12 -13.77 -19.09
N ALA A 77 4.87 -15.07 -18.87
CA ALA A 77 4.52 -16.00 -19.93
C ALA A 77 3.23 -15.61 -20.68
N ASP A 78 2.22 -15.11 -19.98
CA ASP A 78 0.98 -14.61 -20.57
C ASP A 78 1.07 -13.12 -20.89
N LYS A 79 0.82 -12.78 -22.16
CA LYS A 79 0.85 -11.41 -22.65
C LYS A 79 -0.18 -10.52 -21.95
N ALA A 80 -1.36 -11.04 -21.62
CA ALA A 80 -2.39 -10.22 -20.98
C ALA A 80 -1.97 -9.82 -19.55
N MET A 81 -1.32 -10.72 -18.82
CA MET A 81 -0.72 -10.41 -17.52
C MET A 81 0.51 -9.51 -17.62
N ASP A 82 1.32 -9.69 -18.67
CA ASP A 82 2.50 -8.86 -18.91
C ASP A 82 2.13 -7.40 -19.24
N ASP A 83 1.12 -7.20 -20.10
CA ASP A 83 0.57 -5.87 -20.41
C ASP A 83 0.09 -5.15 -19.12
N MET A 84 -0.49 -5.88 -18.16
CA MET A 84 -0.88 -5.32 -16.86
C MET A 84 0.29 -5.01 -15.96
N LEU A 85 1.32 -5.87 -15.94
CA LEU A 85 2.54 -5.62 -15.22
C LEU A 85 3.20 -4.34 -15.72
N ALA A 86 3.30 -4.17 -17.04
CA ALA A 86 3.85 -2.98 -17.68
C ALA A 86 3.03 -1.72 -17.32
N ALA A 87 1.69 -1.79 -17.36
CA ALA A 87 0.84 -0.68 -16.95
C ALA A 87 1.02 -0.32 -15.46
N ALA A 88 1.18 -1.32 -14.60
CA ALA A 88 1.41 -1.14 -13.18
C ALA A 88 2.79 -0.54 -12.87
N ASP A 89 3.85 -1.01 -13.53
CA ASP A 89 5.21 -0.49 -13.43
C ASP A 89 5.30 0.97 -13.88
N ALA A 90 4.61 1.33 -14.97
CA ALA A 90 4.48 2.71 -15.44
C ALA A 90 3.66 3.63 -14.51
N GLY A 91 2.98 3.07 -13.49
CA GLY A 91 2.12 3.85 -12.61
C GLY A 91 0.77 4.25 -13.23
N CYS A 92 0.43 3.75 -14.42
CA CYS A 92 -0.77 4.15 -15.14
C CYS A 92 -2.00 3.33 -14.69
N MET A 93 -2.71 3.83 -13.68
CA MET A 93 -3.93 3.19 -13.17
C MET A 93 -5.02 3.09 -14.23
N ALA A 94 -5.16 4.08 -15.13
CA ALA A 94 -6.17 4.06 -16.19
C ALA A 94 -5.96 2.89 -17.15
N THR A 95 -4.74 2.71 -17.65
CA THR A 95 -4.40 1.57 -18.53
C THR A 95 -4.56 0.24 -17.81
N TYR A 96 -4.21 0.15 -16.52
CA TYR A 96 -4.46 -1.05 -15.73
C TYR A 96 -5.96 -1.41 -15.67
N ILE A 97 -6.83 -0.42 -15.44
CA ILE A 97 -8.29 -0.63 -15.41
C ILE A 97 -8.79 -1.13 -16.76
N LEU A 98 -8.35 -0.50 -17.86
CA LEU A 98 -8.73 -0.90 -19.22
C LEU A 98 -8.28 -2.33 -19.53
N LYS A 99 -7.04 -2.70 -19.20
CA LYS A 99 -6.51 -4.04 -19.42
C LYS A 99 -7.19 -5.11 -18.56
N GLN A 100 -7.76 -4.73 -17.43
CA GLN A 100 -8.57 -5.62 -16.58
C GLN A 100 -9.95 -5.91 -17.16
N GLY A 101 -10.35 -5.18 -18.20
CA GLY A 101 -11.66 -5.26 -18.83
C GLY A 101 -12.50 -4.00 -18.66
N GLY A 102 -12.03 -3.00 -17.91
CA GLY A 102 -12.73 -1.74 -17.68
C GLY A 102 -13.35 -1.60 -16.29
N VAL A 103 -14.24 -0.62 -16.16
CA VAL A 103 -14.99 -0.34 -14.91
C VAL A 103 -16.28 -1.16 -14.93
N LEU A 104 -16.78 -1.56 -13.75
CA LEU A 104 -18.00 -2.36 -13.55
C LEU A 104 -17.94 -3.79 -14.10
N VAL A 105 -16.75 -4.31 -14.42
CA VAL A 105 -16.57 -5.71 -14.83
C VAL A 105 -16.75 -6.64 -13.62
N PRO A 106 -17.55 -7.72 -13.74
CA PRO A 106 -17.66 -8.73 -12.70
C PRO A 106 -16.30 -9.31 -12.32
N ARG A 107 -16.08 -9.52 -11.01
CA ARG A 107 -14.76 -9.97 -10.49
C ARG A 107 -14.31 -11.34 -11.00
N LYS A 108 -15.23 -12.15 -11.53
CA LYS A 108 -14.94 -13.45 -12.16
C LYS A 108 -14.21 -13.30 -13.50
N ASP A 109 -14.46 -12.20 -14.21
CA ASP A 109 -13.98 -11.96 -15.57
C ASP A 109 -12.68 -11.12 -15.58
N HIS A 110 -12.13 -10.85 -14.40
CA HIS A 110 -10.89 -10.12 -14.19
C HIS A 110 -9.68 -10.95 -14.67
N THR A 111 -8.83 -10.36 -15.51
CA THR A 111 -7.63 -11.03 -16.03
C THR A 111 -6.66 -11.47 -14.93
N VAL A 112 -6.46 -10.63 -13.89
CA VAL A 112 -5.52 -10.91 -12.80
C VAL A 112 -6.17 -10.68 -11.44
N ARG A 113 -5.96 -11.61 -10.51
CA ARG A 113 -6.44 -11.53 -9.13
C ARG A 113 -5.30 -11.74 -8.13
N THR A 114 -5.50 -11.23 -6.92
CA THR A 114 -4.63 -11.55 -5.79
C THR A 114 -4.75 -13.03 -5.46
N ALA A 115 -3.62 -13.72 -5.40
CA ALA A 115 -3.52 -15.09 -4.95
C ALA A 115 -3.41 -15.09 -3.42
N TYR A 116 -4.26 -15.90 -2.78
CA TYR A 116 -4.20 -16.14 -1.35
C TYR A 116 -3.77 -17.57 -1.08
N VAL A 117 -3.07 -17.76 0.04
CA VAL A 117 -2.66 -19.06 0.56
C VAL A 117 -3.04 -19.13 2.04
N ALA A 118 -3.40 -20.32 2.52
CA ALA A 118 -3.56 -20.53 3.95
C ALA A 118 -2.22 -20.28 4.66
N SER A 119 -2.25 -19.60 5.79
CA SER A 119 -1.06 -19.37 6.60
C SER A 119 -0.65 -20.67 7.28
N ASP A 120 0.63 -21.04 7.14
CA ASP A 120 1.22 -22.16 7.89
C ASP A 120 1.30 -21.84 9.39
N THR A 121 1.51 -20.57 9.73
CA THR A 121 1.62 -20.09 11.11
C THR A 121 0.25 -19.75 11.68
N LEU A 122 0.01 -20.16 12.93
CA LEU A 122 -1.19 -19.80 13.67
C LEU A 122 -1.15 -18.32 14.06
N ASN A 123 -2.31 -17.67 14.05
CA ASN A 123 -2.47 -16.32 14.60
C ASN A 123 -2.42 -16.37 16.15
N ALA A 124 -2.52 -15.21 16.81
CA ALA A 124 -2.52 -15.12 18.27
C ALA A 124 -3.67 -15.89 18.95
N TYR A 125 -4.69 -16.29 18.18
CA TYR A 125 -5.87 -17.02 18.63
C TYR A 125 -5.84 -18.51 18.23
N GLY A 126 -4.71 -19.01 17.69
CA GLY A 126 -4.57 -20.42 17.31
C GLY A 126 -5.19 -20.79 15.95
N GLU A 127 -5.66 -19.83 15.15
CA GLU A 127 -6.29 -20.08 13.85
C GLU A 127 -5.32 -19.85 12.68
N LYS A 128 -5.51 -20.61 11.59
CA LYS A 128 -4.81 -20.40 10.32
C LYS A 128 -5.52 -19.32 9.50
N GLY A 129 -4.96 -18.10 9.50
CA GLY A 129 -5.46 -17.00 8.67
C GLY A 129 -5.13 -17.16 7.18
N MET A 130 -5.71 -16.30 6.33
CA MET A 130 -5.31 -16.18 4.92
C MET A 130 -4.16 -15.18 4.77
N LYS A 131 -3.13 -15.56 4.01
CA LYS A 131 -2.00 -14.69 3.65
C LYS A 131 -2.02 -14.42 2.15
N ILE A 132 -1.57 -13.23 1.76
CA ILE A 132 -1.33 -12.90 0.36
C ILE A 132 -0.10 -13.68 -0.12
N TYR A 133 -0.28 -14.47 -1.16
CA TYR A 133 0.79 -15.19 -1.85
C TYR A 133 1.41 -14.34 -2.96
N GLY A 134 0.56 -13.71 -3.76
CA GLY A 134 0.95 -12.85 -4.87
C GLY A 134 -0.17 -12.63 -5.87
N ILE A 135 0.07 -12.93 -7.15
CA ILE A 135 -0.91 -12.76 -8.22
C ILE A 135 -1.16 -14.07 -8.98
N TRP A 136 -2.32 -14.18 -9.63
CA TRP A 136 -2.65 -15.27 -10.55
C TRP A 136 -3.72 -14.81 -11.54
N SER A 137 -3.84 -15.52 -12.67
CA SER A 137 -4.91 -15.32 -13.64
C SER A 137 -6.02 -16.37 -13.49
N PRO A 138 -7.29 -15.95 -13.31
CA PRO A 138 -8.43 -16.87 -13.31
C PRO A 138 -8.56 -17.70 -14.58
N ARG A 139 -8.14 -17.14 -15.74
CA ARG A 139 -8.22 -17.81 -17.04
C ARG A 139 -7.22 -18.95 -17.19
N LEU A 140 -6.04 -18.80 -16.59
CA LEU A 140 -4.94 -19.76 -16.70
C LEU A 140 -4.90 -20.73 -15.50
N GLY A 141 -5.70 -20.49 -14.47
CA GLY A 141 -5.78 -21.35 -13.30
C GLY A 141 -4.56 -21.26 -12.39
N ILE A 142 -4.35 -22.32 -11.60
CA ILE A 142 -3.37 -22.36 -10.51
C ILE A 142 -1.93 -22.29 -11.04
N GLU A 143 -1.67 -22.77 -12.25
CA GLU A 143 -0.35 -22.74 -12.91
C GLU A 143 0.17 -21.32 -13.14
N SER A 144 -0.72 -20.34 -13.25
CA SER A 144 -0.36 -18.92 -13.44
C SER A 144 -0.01 -18.18 -12.14
N ARG A 145 0.07 -18.90 -11.02
CA ARG A 145 0.29 -18.28 -9.71
C ARG A 145 1.75 -17.90 -9.54
N ILE A 146 1.98 -16.61 -9.29
CA ILE A 146 3.30 -16.02 -9.08
C ILE A 146 3.42 -15.54 -7.64
N GLY A 147 4.42 -16.05 -6.93
CA GLY A 147 4.75 -15.65 -5.56
C GLY A 147 5.45 -14.28 -5.53
N THR A 148 4.91 -13.35 -4.76
CA THR A 148 5.54 -12.04 -4.49
C THR A 148 6.08 -11.95 -3.06
N HIS A 149 5.60 -12.81 -2.15
CA HIS A 149 5.92 -12.78 -0.71
C HIS A 149 6.73 -14.00 -0.23
N ASP A 150 7.79 -14.34 -0.96
CA ASP A 150 8.67 -15.46 -0.61
C ASP A 150 9.61 -15.12 0.57
N GLU A 151 9.88 -13.84 0.80
CA GLU A 151 10.77 -13.38 1.86
C GLU A 151 10.06 -13.40 3.22
N ARG A 152 10.49 -14.30 4.12
CA ARG A 152 10.09 -14.29 5.53
C ARG A 152 11.01 -13.36 6.31
N TRP A 153 10.45 -12.30 6.87
CA TRP A 153 11.16 -11.36 7.75
C TRP A 153 10.91 -11.70 9.21
N GLN A 154 11.98 -11.91 9.97
CA GLN A 154 11.92 -12.06 11.42
C GLN A 154 12.46 -10.77 12.08
N ARG A 155 11.76 -10.24 13.08
CA ARG A 155 12.30 -9.14 13.88
C ARG A 155 13.47 -9.66 14.68
N VAL A 156 14.65 -9.05 14.47
CA VAL A 156 15.85 -9.33 15.26
C VAL A 156 16.19 -8.06 16.04
N ARG A 157 16.57 -8.19 17.31
CA ARG A 157 17.08 -7.05 18.07
C ARG A 157 18.34 -6.52 17.40
N LYS A 158 18.43 -5.21 17.21
CA LYS A 158 19.64 -4.57 16.69
C LYS A 158 20.75 -4.80 17.72
N VAL A 159 21.79 -5.52 17.33
CA VAL A 159 22.97 -5.72 18.19
C VAL A 159 23.66 -4.37 18.33
N LYS A 160 23.87 -3.89 19.56
CA LYS A 160 24.74 -2.74 19.82
C LYS A 160 26.16 -3.20 19.53
N ASN A 161 26.81 -2.60 18.53
CA ASN A 161 28.22 -2.84 18.28
C ASN A 161 28.98 -1.97 19.29
N ASP A 162 29.40 -2.55 20.42
CA ASP A 162 30.21 -1.87 21.45
C ASP A 162 31.68 -1.69 21.00
N LYS A 163 31.90 -1.46 19.70
CA LYS A 163 33.21 -1.19 19.10
C LYS A 163 33.15 0.04 18.21
N GLN A 164 32.96 1.20 18.85
CA GLN A 164 33.48 2.47 18.36
C GLN A 164 34.20 3.14 19.53
N PRO A 165 35.48 3.54 19.38
CA PRO A 165 36.18 4.25 20.43
C PRO A 165 35.54 5.62 20.66
N ASN A 166 35.60 6.01 21.92
CA ASN A 166 34.98 7.16 22.56
C ASN A 166 35.38 8.49 21.88
N GLU A 167 34.55 9.01 20.98
CA GLU A 167 34.49 10.45 20.69
C GLU A 167 33.18 10.97 21.28
N MET A 168 33.31 11.77 22.34
CA MET A 168 32.19 12.40 23.04
C MET A 168 31.54 13.47 22.17
N ALA A 169 30.70 13.06 21.23
CA ALA A 169 29.65 13.92 20.72
C ALA A 169 28.50 13.90 21.73
N VAL A 170 28.39 14.97 22.52
CA VAL A 170 27.20 15.25 23.35
C VAL A 170 26.03 15.50 22.40
N ALA A 171 25.42 14.42 21.93
CA ALA A 171 24.12 14.48 21.30
C ALA A 171 23.10 14.68 22.43
N VAL A 172 22.64 15.91 22.58
CA VAL A 172 21.44 16.23 23.35
C VAL A 172 20.31 15.40 22.74
N ALA A 173 19.99 14.28 23.39
CA ALA A 173 18.81 13.51 23.09
C ALA A 173 17.61 14.38 23.49
N VAL A 174 17.04 15.08 22.52
CA VAL A 174 15.68 15.59 22.66
C VAL A 174 14.79 14.36 22.55
N ASP A 175 14.46 13.77 23.70
CA ASP A 175 13.40 12.80 23.81
C ASP A 175 12.10 13.51 23.39
N LEU A 176 11.73 13.41 22.11
CA LEU A 176 10.36 13.67 21.72
C LEU A 176 9.52 12.58 22.38
N PRO A 177 8.49 12.93 23.17
CA PRO A 177 7.59 11.92 23.71
C PRO A 177 7.02 11.15 22.53
N ASP A 178 7.29 9.85 22.52
CA ASP A 178 6.71 8.88 21.60
C ASP A 178 5.20 8.85 21.90
N GLY A 179 4.49 9.81 21.31
CA GLY A 179 3.05 9.91 21.42
C GLY A 179 2.49 8.63 20.84
N PHE A 180 1.71 7.91 21.65
CA PHE A 180 0.91 6.77 21.23
C PHE A 180 0.27 7.07 19.88
N SER A 181 0.86 6.56 18.80
CA SER A 181 0.20 6.57 17.50
C SER A 181 -0.97 5.61 17.65
N VAL A 182 -2.15 6.17 17.92
CA VAL A 182 -3.40 5.43 18.00
C VAL A 182 -3.55 4.60 16.73
N PRO A 183 -3.77 3.27 16.85
CA PRO A 183 -3.90 2.42 15.68
C PRO A 183 -5.18 2.82 14.93
N TRP A 184 -5.00 3.38 13.74
CA TRP A 184 -6.04 3.62 12.74
C TRP A 184 -7.22 4.51 13.18
N THR A 185 -7.01 5.82 13.23
CA THR A 185 -8.10 6.75 12.92
C THR A 185 -8.28 6.83 11.39
N ARG A 186 -9.47 6.45 10.92
CA ARG A 186 -9.95 6.75 9.56
C ARG A 186 -9.93 8.27 9.35
N GLY A 187 -8.87 8.79 8.77
CA GLY A 187 -8.80 10.21 8.43
C GLY A 187 -7.48 10.56 7.77
N ASN A 188 -7.57 10.91 6.48
CA ASN A 188 -6.58 11.62 5.68
C ASN A 188 -5.43 10.78 5.04
N ASN A 189 -5.58 10.48 3.75
CA ASN A 189 -4.55 9.94 2.87
C ASN A 189 -3.76 11.08 2.18
N TYR A 190 -3.19 11.98 2.98
CA TYR A 190 -2.20 12.97 2.52
C TYR A 190 -0.93 12.79 3.34
N PRO A 191 0.19 12.33 2.75
CA PRO A 191 1.46 12.36 3.45
C PRO A 191 1.99 13.80 3.44
N LEU A 192 2.04 14.46 4.59
CA LEU A 192 3.03 15.53 4.80
C LEU A 192 4.40 14.89 4.63
N GLU A 193 5.24 15.49 3.78
CA GLU A 193 6.53 14.95 3.34
C GLU A 193 7.35 14.44 4.53
N ARG A 194 7.48 13.11 4.62
CA ARG A 194 8.32 12.46 5.63
C ARG A 194 9.60 12.00 4.94
N LYS A 195 10.73 12.63 5.26
CA LYS A 195 12.05 12.24 4.76
C LYS A 195 12.31 10.77 5.11
N VAL A 196 12.49 9.94 4.09
CA VAL A 196 12.64 8.48 4.23
C VAL A 196 14.09 8.16 4.60
N SER A 197 14.29 7.63 5.81
CA SER A 197 15.53 6.95 6.20
C SER A 197 15.57 5.56 5.53
N ILE A 198 16.65 5.30 4.79
CA ILE A 198 16.87 4.05 4.05
C ILE A 198 17.12 2.92 5.05
N ARG A 199 16.26 1.89 5.05
CA ARG A 199 16.45 0.65 5.80
C ARG A 199 17.36 -0.31 5.03
N GLN A 200 18.50 -0.67 5.61
CA GLN A 200 19.49 -1.57 5.02
C GLN A 200 19.02 -3.04 5.04
N LYS A 201 19.33 -3.76 3.96
CA LYS A 201 19.08 -5.19 3.76
C LYS A 201 20.33 -5.98 4.17
N VAL A 202 20.21 -6.96 5.07
CA VAL A 202 21.32 -7.91 5.35
C VAL A 202 21.05 -9.21 4.61
N LYS A 203 21.93 -9.57 3.66
CA LYS A 203 21.96 -10.88 3.03
C LYS A 203 22.79 -11.83 3.90
N LYS A 204 22.23 -12.96 4.35
CA LYS A 204 23.04 -14.07 4.87
C LYS A 204 23.46 -14.94 3.69
N VAL A 205 24.77 -14.97 3.41
CA VAL A 205 25.37 -15.92 2.47
C VAL A 205 25.68 -17.18 3.29
N GLY A 206 25.05 -18.31 2.93
CA GLY A 206 25.38 -19.61 3.50
C GLY A 206 26.71 -20.10 2.94
N VAL A 207 27.64 -20.46 3.81
CA VAL A 207 28.89 -21.14 3.42
C VAL A 207 28.57 -22.63 3.23
N PRO A 208 29.00 -23.28 2.13
CA PRO A 208 28.81 -24.71 1.96
C PRO A 208 29.78 -25.48 2.87
N MET A 209 29.21 -26.42 3.63
CA MET A 209 29.93 -27.38 4.46
C MET A 209 30.60 -28.40 3.52
N ARG A 210 31.94 -28.49 3.54
CA ARG A 210 32.65 -29.60 2.88
C ARG A 210 32.46 -30.86 3.71
N VAL A 211 32.12 -31.96 3.05
CA VAL A 211 32.37 -33.32 3.52
C VAL A 211 33.65 -33.80 2.84
#